data_AF-A0A7C7JXC3-F1
#
_entry.id   AF-A0A7C7JXC3-F1
#
_cell.length_a   1.000
_cell.length_b   1.000
_cell.length_c   1.000
_cell.angle_alpha   90.00
_cell.angle_beta   90.00
_cell.angle_gamma   90.00
#
_symmetry.space_group_name_H-M   'P 1'
#
loop_
_entity.id
_entity.type
_entity.pdbx_description
1 polymer ?
#
loop_
_entity_poly.entity_id
_entity_poly.type
_entity_poly.pdbx_seq_one_letter_code
_entity_poly.pdbx_strand_id
1 'polypeptide(L)' 'SKICNKLIKDVEFPRSAIVGGVIRNGEGLIALGAFKVEEGDYIVVCCLPRSIKEVEKLFL' A
#
# COMPACT_ATOMS: atom_id res chain seq x y z
N SER A 1 -8.40 -8.37 -2.51
CA SER A 1 -7.70 -7.12 -2.16
C SER A 1 -8.66 -5.95 -2.03
N LYS A 2 -8.82 -5.45 -0.80
CA LYS A 2 -9.68 -4.29 -0.45
C LYS A 2 -9.11 -2.93 -0.88
N ILE A 3 -7.84 -2.90 -1.27
CA ILE A 3 -7.09 -1.69 -1.64
C ILE A 3 -7.10 -1.40 -3.14
N CYS A 4 -7.39 -2.39 -3.99
CA CYS A 4 -7.44 -2.20 -5.44
C CYS A 4 -8.47 -1.13 -5.83
N ASN A 5 -8.12 -0.32 -6.81
CA ASN A 5 -8.90 0.81 -7.32
C ASN A 5 -9.17 1.94 -6.33
N LYS A 6 -8.48 1.98 -5.18
CA LYS A 6 -8.54 3.09 -4.23
C LYS A 6 -7.29 3.97 -4.30
N LEU A 7 -7.45 5.24 -3.91
CA LEU A 7 -6.30 6.10 -3.66
C LEU A 7 -5.69 5.71 -2.32
N ILE A 8 -4.35 5.74 -2.22
CA ILE A 8 -3.64 5.38 -0.99
C ILE A 8 -4.13 6.21 0.21
N LYS A 9 -4.44 7.49 0.01
CA LYS A 9 -4.96 8.37 1.07
C LYS A 9 -6.33 7.98 1.61
N ASP A 10 -7.13 7.26 0.82
CA ASP A 10 -8.50 6.85 1.17
C ASP A 10 -8.52 5.49 1.89
N VAL A 11 -7.34 4.90 2.11
CA VAL A 11 -7.16 3.62 2.77
C VAL A 11 -6.74 3.88 4.21
N GLU A 12 -7.46 3.31 5.15
CA GLU A 12 -7.10 3.39 6.57
C GLU A 12 -5.90 2.49 6.86
N PHE A 13 -4.71 3.05 6.71
CA PHE A 13 -3.47 2.41 7.16
C PHE A 13 -3.30 2.55 8.67
N PRO A 14 -2.76 1.52 9.36
CA PRO A 14 -2.35 1.66 10.75
C PRO A 14 -1.38 2.83 10.90
N ARG A 15 -1.48 3.59 12.00
CA ARG A 15 -0.53 4.70 12.28
C ARG A 15 0.94 4.26 12.35
N SER A 16 1.17 2.98 12.58
CA SER A 16 2.49 2.34 12.61
C SER A 16 2.91 1.71 11.27
N ALA A 17 2.26 2.09 10.16
CA ALA A 17 2.58 1.65 8.82
C ALA A 17 2.65 2.85 7.85
N ILE A 18 3.56 2.80 6.89
CA ILE A 18 3.72 3.79 5.83
C ILE A 18 4.02 3.08 4.50
N VAL A 19 3.46 3.60 3.41
CA VAL A 19 3.81 3.15 2.06
C VAL A 19 5.14 3.80 1.66
N GLY A 20 6.16 2.99 1.40
CA GLY A 20 7.48 3.45 0.96
C GLY A 20 7.55 3.69 -0.56
N GLY A 21 6.78 2.94 -1.34
CA GLY A 21 6.75 3.04 -2.80
C GLY A 21 5.90 1.95 -3.44
N VAL A 22 5.68 2.06 -4.76
CA VAL A 22 4.98 1.06 -5.57
C VAL A 22 5.91 0.64 -6.71
N ILE A 23 5.91 -0.64 -7.06
CA ILE A 23 6.58 -1.13 -8.28
C ILE A 23 5.48 -1.59 -9.24
N ARG A 24 5.41 -0.96 -10.41
CA ARG A 24 4.45 -1.27 -11.47
C ARG A 24 5.21 -1.52 -12.77
N ASN A 25 4.95 -2.64 -13.44
CA ASN A 25 5.63 -3.00 -14.68
C ASN A 25 7.18 -2.99 -14.59
N GLY A 26 7.73 -3.30 -13.41
CA GLY A 26 9.17 -3.27 -13.16
C GLY A 26 9.75 -1.87 -12.87
N GLU A 27 8.93 -0.83 -12.86
CA GLU A 27 9.35 0.54 -12.54
C GLU A 27 8.95 0.94 -11.12
N GLY A 28 9.88 1.55 -10.38
CA GLY A 28 9.63 2.09 -9.05
C GLY A 28 8.96 3.46 -9.12
N LEU A 29 7.80 3.60 -8.48
CA LEU A 29 6.98 4.80 -8.45
C LEU A 29 6.86 5.32 -7.01
N ILE A 30 6.88 6.65 -6.88
CA ILE A 30 6.64 7.32 -5.60
C ILE A 30 5.14 7.32 -5.31
N ALA A 31 4.76 6.56 -4.29
CA ALA A 31 3.38 6.34 -3.89
C ALA A 31 2.86 7.49 -3.00
N LEU A 32 2.55 8.63 -3.63
CA LEU A 32 1.93 9.77 -2.94
C LEU A 32 0.45 9.49 -2.64
N GLY A 33 -0.19 10.33 -1.82
CA GLY A 33 -1.59 10.11 -1.40
C GLY A 33 -2.61 10.00 -2.55
N ALA A 34 -2.34 10.63 -3.70
CA ALA A 34 -3.18 10.55 -4.90
C ALA A 34 -2.86 9.34 -5.81
N PHE A 35 -1.92 8.48 -5.41
CA PHE A 35 -1.60 7.28 -6.17
C PHE A 35 -2.77 6.30 -6.09
N LYS A 36 -3.25 5.85 -7.25
CA LYS A 36 -4.30 4.85 -7.37
C LYS A 36 -3.68 3.47 -7.50
N VAL A 37 -4.00 2.59 -6.56
CA VAL A 37 -3.55 1.20 -6.58
C VAL A 37 -4.28 0.43 -7.66
N GLU A 38 -3.53 -0.28 -8.49
CA GLU A 38 -4.05 -1.13 -9.57
C GLU A 38 -3.64 -2.59 -9.35
N GLU A 39 -4.32 -3.48 -10.04
CA GLU A 39 -3.97 -4.90 -10.03
C GLU A 39 -2.59 -5.11 -10.66
N GLY A 40 -1.77 -5.96 -10.06
CA GLY A 40 -0.39 -6.19 -10.47
C GLY A 40 0.64 -5.24 -9.84
N ASP A 41 0.21 -4.25 -9.07
CA ASP A 41 1.13 -3.41 -8.28
C ASP A 41 1.78 -4.18 -7.13
N TYR A 42 3.09 -4.02 -7.00
CA TYR A 42 3.81 -4.44 -5.79
C TYR A 42 4.00 -3.24 -4.88
N ILE A 43 3.37 -3.27 -3.71
CA ILE A 43 3.38 -2.15 -2.77
C ILE A 43 4.36 -2.43 -1.64
N VAL A 44 5.35 -1.54 -1.48
CA VAL A 44 6.33 -1.61 -0.39
C VAL A 44 5.76 -0.89 0.82
N VAL A 45 5.53 -1.62 1.90
CA VAL A 45 5.04 -1.06 3.17
C VAL A 45 6.08 -1.26 4.27
N CYS A 46 6.48 -0.17 4.92
CA CYS A 46 7.26 -0.22 6.14
C CYS A 46 6.31 -0.13 7.33
N CYS A 47 6.36 -1.09 8.25
CA CYS A 47 5.51 -1.06 9.43
C CYS A 47 6.18 -1.69 10.65
N LEU A 48 5.67 -1.37 11.85
CA LEU A 48 6.08 -2.07 13.06
C LEU A 48 5.63 -3.54 13.00
N PRO A 49 6.40 -4.49 13.56
CA PRO A 49 6.07 -5.92 13.51
C PRO A 49 4.66 -6.26 13.97
N ARG A 50 4.14 -5.54 14.97
CA ARG A 50 2.77 -5.72 15.49
C ARG A 50 1.66 -5.40 14.47
N SER A 51 1.92 -4.56 13.47
CA SER A 51 0.95 -4.12 12.48
C SER A 51 0.96 -4.96 11.19
N ILE A 52 1.88 -5.92 11.05
CA ILE A 52 1.99 -6.76 9.85
C ILE A 52 0.63 -7.41 9.52
N LYS A 53 -0.03 -8.02 10.52
CA LYS A 53 -1.34 -8.68 10.33
C LYS A 53 -2.47 -7.72 9.95
N GLU A 54 -2.41 -6.47 10.38
CA GLU A 54 -3.43 -5.46 10.02
C GLU A 54 -3.20 -4.99 8.58
N VAL A 55 -1.93 -4.76 8.21
CA VAL A 55 -1.53 -4.38 6.86
C VAL A 55 -1.88 -5.46 5.86
N GLU A 56 -1.57 -6.74 6.14
CA GLU A 56 -1.89 -7.87 5.26
C GLU A 56 -3.38 -7.95 4.90
N LYS A 57 -4.28 -7.64 5.86
CA LYS A 57 -5.74 -7.63 5.63
C LYS A 57 -6.21 -6.57 4.62
N LEU A 58 -5.40 -5.55 4.33
CA LEU A 58 -5.70 -4.54 3.31
C LEU A 58 -5.49 -5.09 1.89
N PHE A 59 -4.54 -6.02 1.74
CA PHE A 59 -4.12 -6.58 0.45
C PHE A 59 -4.76 -7.96 0.14
N LEU A 60 -5.27 -8.66 1.16
CA LEU A 60 -6.12 -9.86 1.01
C LEU A 60 -7.49 -9.53 0.38
#